data_AF-A0A2V8SFG3-F1
#
_entry.id   AF-A0A2V8SFG3-F1
#
_cell.length_a   1.000
_cell.length_b   1.000
_cell.length_c   1.000
_cell.angle_alpha   90.00
_cell.angle_beta   90.00
_cell.angle_gamma   90.00
#
_symmetry.space_group_name_H-M   'P 1'
#
loop_
_entity.id
_entity.type
_entity.pdbx_description
1 polymer ?
#
loop_
_entity_poly.entity_id
_entity_poly.type
_entity_poly.pdbx_seq_one_letter_code
_entity_poly.pdbx_strand_id
1 'polypeptide(L)'
;MSDKHRKHFERGARVSAHCASYPEDFPSNSVAGAALARLNEQLAAIETLNVAKATSMSAQQQGSQGRRELRQTLRSQLATIYNTAEIIGRDHPEVKGVFQRAQSDKSDQTLLAVARSYSAAAQPLKTRFFEYEVVADYFDNFDANIDAFEQHIARQSEGEGARVASNAGIEEALRIVDEEVARLDVIARNKHRNDPAKLTAWESASHVERPARRRQERSNGKREGDGGKGDGNTPPSHTPTQ
;
A
#
# COMPACT_ATOMS: atom_id res chain seq x y z
N MET A 1 -4.94 -5.88 3.86
CA MET A 1 -6.19 -5.63 4.60
C MET A 1 -5.83 -5.18 6.03
N SER A 2 -6.61 -4.31 6.69
CA SER A 2 -6.37 -3.96 8.11
C SER A 2 -6.84 -5.07 9.04
N ASP A 3 -6.31 -5.13 10.27
CA ASP A 3 -6.71 -6.15 11.26
C ASP A 3 -8.22 -6.10 11.58
N LYS A 4 -8.78 -4.88 11.65
CA LYS A 4 -10.22 -4.66 11.81
C LYS A 4 -10.99 -5.22 10.62
N HIS A 5 -10.61 -4.88 9.39
CA HIS A 5 -11.30 -5.33 8.18
C HIS A 5 -11.28 -6.86 8.05
N ARG A 6 -10.15 -7.48 8.39
CA ARG A 6 -9.99 -8.93 8.40
C ARG A 6 -10.99 -9.61 9.35
N LYS A 7 -11.12 -9.12 10.58
CA LYS A 7 -12.05 -9.68 11.58
C LYS A 7 -13.52 -9.62 11.15
N HIS A 8 -13.92 -8.52 10.51
CA HIS A 8 -15.28 -8.35 10.00
C HIS A 8 -15.57 -9.28 8.81
N PHE A 9 -14.61 -9.41 7.90
CA PHE A 9 -14.67 -10.40 6.81
C PHE A 9 -14.76 -11.84 7.35
N GLU A 10 -13.89 -12.22 8.29
CA GLU A 10 -13.89 -13.55 8.92
C GLU A 10 -15.20 -13.85 9.66
N ARG A 11 -15.82 -12.84 10.29
CA ARG A 11 -17.17 -12.98 10.87
C ARG A 11 -18.20 -13.26 9.78
N GLY A 12 -18.23 -12.46 8.70
CA GLY A 12 -19.16 -12.66 7.59
C GLY A 12 -19.03 -14.06 6.99
N ALA A 13 -17.80 -14.54 6.78
CA ALA A 13 -17.52 -15.88 6.28
C ALA A 13 -18.02 -16.99 7.23
N ARG A 14 -17.82 -16.85 8.55
CA ARG A 14 -18.35 -17.80 9.53
C ARG A 14 -19.88 -17.83 9.56
N VAL A 15 -20.53 -16.68 9.46
CA VAL A 15 -21.99 -16.59 9.37
C VAL A 15 -22.52 -17.26 8.09
N SER A 16 -21.86 -17.01 6.95
CA SER A 16 -22.19 -17.68 5.70
C SER A 16 -22.07 -19.22 5.80
N ALA A 17 -20.96 -19.71 6.36
CA ALA A 17 -20.74 -21.14 6.58
C ALA A 17 -21.78 -21.76 7.52
N HIS A 18 -22.20 -21.03 8.56
CA HIS A 18 -23.27 -21.48 9.44
C HIS A 18 -24.60 -21.60 8.68
N CYS A 19 -25.01 -20.58 7.92
CA CYS A 19 -26.24 -20.64 7.14
C CYS A 19 -26.23 -21.76 6.09
N ALA A 20 -25.08 -22.01 5.46
CA ALA A 20 -24.90 -23.12 4.53
C ALA A 20 -25.03 -24.51 5.20
N SER A 21 -24.73 -24.60 6.51
CA SER A 21 -24.91 -25.83 7.30
C SER A 21 -26.36 -26.11 7.65
N TYR A 22 -27.24 -25.11 7.54
CA TYR A 22 -28.68 -25.21 7.85
C TYR A 22 -29.56 -24.65 6.71
N PRO A 23 -29.48 -25.19 5.49
CA PRO A 23 -30.14 -24.61 4.32
C PRO A 23 -31.68 -24.55 4.44
N GLU A 24 -32.28 -25.48 5.19
CA GLU A 24 -33.73 -25.49 5.45
C GLU A 24 -34.18 -24.35 6.38
N ASP A 25 -33.29 -23.87 7.26
CA ASP A 25 -33.57 -22.76 8.17
C ASP A 25 -33.48 -21.41 7.44
N PHE A 26 -32.72 -21.35 6.34
CA PHE A 26 -32.44 -20.16 5.54
C PHE A 26 -32.78 -20.36 4.05
N PRO A 27 -34.04 -20.64 3.69
CA PRO A 27 -34.40 -20.92 2.30
C PRO A 27 -34.26 -19.68 1.42
N SER A 28 -33.87 -19.87 0.15
CA SER A 28 -33.54 -18.80 -0.80
C SER A 28 -34.69 -17.84 -1.11
N ASN A 29 -35.94 -18.29 -0.94
CA ASN A 29 -37.15 -17.48 -1.13
C ASN A 29 -37.52 -16.63 0.11
N SER A 30 -36.72 -16.67 1.18
CA SER A 30 -36.94 -15.89 2.41
C SER A 30 -36.09 -14.64 2.47
N VAL A 31 -36.46 -13.71 3.36
CA VAL A 31 -35.63 -12.54 3.69
C VAL A 31 -34.24 -12.96 4.17
N ALA A 32 -34.13 -14.09 4.86
CA ALA A 32 -32.87 -14.65 5.33
C ALA A 32 -31.99 -15.16 4.17
N GLY A 33 -32.61 -15.84 3.20
CA GLY A 33 -31.94 -16.27 1.97
C GLY A 33 -31.43 -15.09 1.13
N ALA A 34 -32.22 -14.02 1.02
CA ALA A 34 -31.81 -12.79 0.34
C ALA A 34 -30.64 -12.10 1.06
N ALA A 35 -30.66 -12.03 2.40
CA ALA A 35 -29.57 -11.49 3.21
C ALA A 35 -28.29 -12.31 3.06
N LEU A 36 -28.39 -13.65 3.07
CA LEU A 36 -27.26 -14.55 2.85
C LEU A 36 -26.67 -14.40 1.44
N ALA A 37 -27.51 -14.25 0.41
CA ALA A 37 -27.05 -14.04 -0.96
C ALA A 37 -26.23 -12.74 -1.08
N ARG A 38 -26.74 -11.64 -0.50
CA ARG A 38 -26.02 -10.35 -0.46
C ARG A 38 -24.73 -10.44 0.34
N LEU A 39 -24.74 -11.11 1.49
CA LEU A 39 -23.54 -11.35 2.29
C LEU A 39 -22.45 -12.05 1.44
N ASN A 40 -22.82 -13.12 0.75
CA ASN A 40 -21.88 -13.90 -0.08
C ASN A 40 -21.34 -13.08 -1.27
N GLU A 41 -22.19 -12.30 -1.92
CA GLU A 41 -21.79 -11.38 -2.99
C GLU A 41 -20.72 -10.39 -2.50
N GLN A 42 -20.92 -9.79 -1.32
CA GLN A 42 -19.96 -8.84 -0.78
C GLN A 42 -18.66 -9.50 -0.30
N LEU A 43 -18.72 -10.71 0.25
CA LEU A 43 -17.50 -11.47 0.59
C LEU A 43 -16.66 -11.75 -0.68
N ALA A 44 -17.29 -12.17 -1.77
CA ALA A 44 -16.61 -12.37 -3.05
C ALA A 44 -16.05 -11.06 -3.63
N ALA A 45 -16.79 -9.95 -3.49
CA ALA A 45 -16.32 -8.63 -3.90
C ALA A 45 -15.06 -8.21 -3.11
N ILE A 46 -15.04 -8.42 -1.79
CA ILE A 46 -13.88 -8.11 -0.93
C ILE A 46 -12.64 -8.91 -1.33
N GLU A 47 -12.80 -10.20 -1.65
CA GLU A 47 -11.69 -11.04 -2.14
C GLU A 47 -11.13 -10.52 -3.46
N THR A 48 -12.01 -10.22 -4.42
CA THR A 48 -11.63 -9.66 -5.72
C THR A 48 -10.87 -8.35 -5.57
N LEU A 49 -11.34 -7.44 -4.71
CA LEU A 49 -10.69 -6.15 -4.44
C LEU A 49 -9.35 -6.31 -3.72
N ASN A 50 -9.21 -7.29 -2.82
CA ASN A 50 -7.94 -7.60 -2.17
C ASN A 50 -6.89 -8.14 -3.15
N VAL A 51 -7.29 -9.01 -4.07
CA VAL A 51 -6.40 -9.51 -5.14
C VAL A 51 -5.95 -8.38 -6.04
N ALA A 52 -6.88 -7.55 -6.52
CA ALA A 52 -6.56 -6.38 -7.34
C ALA A 52 -5.56 -5.45 -6.63
N LYS A 53 -5.78 -5.18 -5.34
CA LYS A 53 -4.88 -4.36 -4.52
C LYS A 53 -3.48 -4.97 -4.37
N ALA A 54 -3.37 -6.28 -4.15
CA ALA A 54 -2.08 -6.96 -4.02
C ALA A 54 -1.29 -6.89 -5.33
N THR A 55 -1.94 -7.15 -6.47
CA THR A 55 -1.34 -7.05 -7.80
C THR A 55 -0.86 -5.62 -8.09
N SER A 56 -1.66 -4.60 -7.77
CA SER A 56 -1.25 -3.19 -7.92
C SER A 56 -0.04 -2.83 -7.06
N MET A 57 0.06 -3.35 -5.83
CA MET A 57 1.20 -3.09 -4.94
C MET A 57 2.50 -3.68 -5.50
N SER A 58 2.47 -4.92 -5.99
CA SER A 58 3.63 -5.55 -6.62
C SER A 58 4.04 -4.83 -7.91
N ALA A 59 3.08 -4.45 -8.75
CA ALA A 59 3.33 -3.66 -9.96
C ALA A 59 3.93 -2.28 -9.64
N GLN A 60 3.49 -1.64 -8.56
CA GLN A 60 4.02 -0.34 -8.13
C GLN A 60 5.49 -0.45 -7.67
N GLN A 61 5.87 -1.52 -6.97
CA GLN A 61 7.26 -1.72 -6.55
C GLN A 61 8.19 -1.93 -7.75
N GLN A 62 7.81 -2.81 -8.68
CA GLN A 62 8.56 -3.04 -9.93
C GLN A 62 8.62 -1.77 -10.78
N GLY A 63 7.50 -1.05 -10.89
CA GLY A 63 7.44 0.22 -11.62
C GLY A 63 8.28 1.32 -10.99
N SER A 64 8.43 1.35 -9.66
CA SER A 64 9.27 2.32 -8.95
C SER A 64 10.75 2.11 -9.22
N GLN A 65 11.19 0.85 -9.36
CA GLN A 65 12.56 0.52 -9.71
C GLN A 65 12.86 0.89 -11.18
N GLY A 66 12.00 0.48 -12.12
CA GLY A 66 12.13 0.85 -13.53
C GLY A 66 12.09 2.37 -13.76
N ARG A 67 11.24 3.10 -13.02
CA ARG A 67 11.19 4.58 -13.07
C ARG A 67 12.52 5.22 -12.64
N ARG A 68 13.17 4.71 -11.59
CA ARG A 68 14.46 5.24 -11.14
C ARG A 68 15.56 5.02 -12.17
N GLU A 69 15.58 3.85 -12.78
CA GLU A 69 16.52 3.49 -13.84
C GLU A 69 16.31 4.40 -15.07
N LEU A 70 15.07 4.52 -15.56
CA LEU A 70 14.73 5.43 -16.66
C LEU A 70 15.07 6.89 -16.34
N ARG A 71 14.83 7.34 -15.12
CA ARG A 71 15.21 8.70 -14.68
C ARG A 71 16.72 8.90 -14.77
N GLN A 72 17.54 7.94 -14.36
CA GLN A 72 18.99 8.03 -14.46
C GLN A 72 19.45 8.00 -15.93
N THR A 73 18.88 7.10 -16.74
CA THR A 73 19.17 7.00 -18.17
C THR A 73 18.88 8.30 -18.90
N LEU A 74 17.70 8.89 -18.72
CA LEU A 74 17.35 10.18 -19.33
C LEU A 74 18.28 11.31 -18.92
N ARG A 75 18.69 11.35 -17.64
CA ARG A 75 19.66 12.36 -17.17
C ARG A 75 21.02 12.19 -17.82
N SER A 76 21.48 10.95 -17.97
CA SER A 76 22.72 10.64 -18.70
C SER A 76 22.60 11.07 -20.15
N GLN A 77 21.47 10.77 -20.81
CA GLN A 77 21.27 11.12 -22.20
C GLN A 77 21.23 12.64 -22.43
N LEU A 78 20.50 13.38 -21.59
CA LEU A 78 20.50 14.84 -21.61
C LEU A 78 21.91 15.43 -21.42
N ALA A 79 22.73 14.84 -20.55
CA ALA A 79 24.10 15.29 -20.34
C ALA A 79 24.98 15.07 -21.57
N THR A 80 24.87 13.92 -22.24
CA THR A 80 25.56 13.65 -23.51
C THR A 80 25.13 14.65 -24.59
N ILE A 81 23.83 14.85 -24.81
CA ILE A 81 23.33 15.80 -25.82
C ILE A 81 23.86 17.21 -25.53
N TYR A 82 23.76 17.67 -24.27
CA TYR A 82 24.24 18.99 -23.87
C TYR A 82 25.74 19.15 -24.10
N ASN A 83 26.55 18.19 -23.66
CA ASN A 83 28.01 18.26 -23.78
C ASN A 83 28.45 18.24 -25.25
N THR A 84 27.82 17.41 -26.08
CA THR A 84 28.13 17.37 -27.51
C THR A 84 27.69 18.67 -28.20
N ALA A 85 26.52 19.21 -27.86
CA ALA A 85 26.06 20.49 -28.40
C ALA A 85 26.99 21.66 -28.04
N GLU A 86 27.57 21.67 -26.84
CA GLU A 86 28.55 22.69 -26.43
C GLU A 86 29.85 22.62 -27.24
N ILE A 87 30.27 21.42 -27.67
CA ILE A 87 31.42 21.25 -28.57
C ILE A 87 31.04 21.66 -29.99
N ILE A 88 29.92 21.17 -30.52
CA ILE A 88 29.38 21.59 -31.83
C ILE A 88 29.27 23.12 -31.89
N GLY A 89 28.79 23.76 -30.82
CA GLY A 89 28.62 25.20 -30.71
C GLY A 89 29.90 26.03 -30.82
N ARG A 90 31.10 25.41 -30.74
CA ARG A 90 32.39 26.07 -30.99
C ARG A 90 32.66 26.24 -32.48
N ASP A 91 32.28 25.25 -33.27
CA ASP A 91 32.48 25.21 -34.72
C ASP A 91 31.25 25.76 -35.47
N HIS A 92 30.07 25.64 -34.85
CA HIS A 92 28.75 26.00 -35.36
C HIS A 92 28.00 26.92 -34.38
N PRO A 93 28.21 28.24 -34.44
CA PRO A 93 27.62 29.21 -33.50
C PRO A 93 26.09 29.15 -33.41
N GLU A 94 25.41 28.68 -34.46
CA GLU A 94 23.95 28.48 -34.50
C GLU A 94 23.44 27.43 -33.49
N VAL A 95 24.29 26.51 -33.03
CA VAL A 95 23.94 25.48 -32.04
C VAL A 95 24.15 25.97 -30.61
N LYS A 96 24.91 27.06 -30.44
CA LYS A 96 25.25 27.59 -29.11
C LYS A 96 24.00 28.08 -28.38
N GLY A 97 23.78 27.53 -27.18
CA GLY A 97 22.65 27.92 -26.33
C GLY A 97 21.29 27.34 -26.74
N VAL A 98 21.23 26.46 -27.76
CA VAL A 98 20.01 25.75 -28.15
C VAL A 98 19.53 24.82 -27.03
N PHE A 99 20.48 24.16 -26.35
CA PHE A 99 20.19 23.21 -25.27
C PHE A 99 20.45 23.84 -23.90
N GLN A 100 19.43 23.95 -23.06
CA GLN A 100 19.59 24.45 -21.70
C GLN A 100 20.04 23.35 -20.75
N ARG A 101 21.09 23.59 -19.96
CA ARG A 101 21.62 22.59 -19.02
C ARG A 101 20.54 22.06 -18.06
N ALA A 102 20.31 20.75 -18.08
CA ALA A 102 19.35 20.10 -17.19
C ALA A 102 19.84 20.14 -15.72
N GLN A 103 19.02 20.69 -14.82
CA GLN A 103 19.32 20.76 -13.39
C GLN A 103 19.15 19.39 -12.69
N SER A 104 19.86 19.17 -11.58
CA SER A 104 19.92 17.89 -10.85
C SER A 104 18.70 17.53 -10.01
N ASP A 105 17.94 18.52 -9.59
CA ASP A 105 16.98 18.45 -8.48
C ASP A 105 15.51 18.60 -8.88
N LYS A 106 15.19 18.62 -10.19
CA LYS A 106 13.82 18.87 -10.65
C LYS A 106 12.91 17.63 -10.59
N SER A 107 11.60 17.91 -10.49
CA SER A 107 10.52 16.92 -10.56
C SER A 107 10.54 16.15 -11.88
N ASP A 108 9.94 14.96 -11.89
CA ASP A 108 9.92 14.10 -13.08
C ASP A 108 9.15 14.71 -14.25
N GLN A 109 8.09 15.47 -13.97
CA GLN A 109 7.38 16.26 -14.98
C GLN A 109 8.29 17.31 -15.63
N THR A 110 9.14 17.95 -14.83
CA THR A 110 10.10 18.91 -15.39
C THR A 110 11.20 18.22 -16.19
N LEU A 111 11.66 17.05 -15.73
CA LEU A 111 12.63 16.24 -16.49
C LEU A 111 12.06 15.83 -17.86
N LEU A 112 10.79 15.39 -17.91
CA LEU A 112 10.10 15.09 -19.16
C LEU A 112 9.99 16.30 -20.08
N ALA A 113 9.58 17.46 -19.55
CA ALA A 113 9.46 18.67 -20.34
C ALA A 113 10.81 19.07 -20.99
N VAL A 114 11.90 18.97 -20.22
CA VAL A 114 13.26 19.21 -20.73
C VAL A 114 13.68 18.15 -21.76
N ALA A 115 13.37 16.88 -21.52
CA ALA A 115 13.69 15.81 -22.46
C ALA A 115 12.95 15.96 -23.80
N ARG A 116 11.67 16.32 -23.76
CA ARG A 116 10.87 16.65 -24.96
C ARG A 116 11.42 17.87 -25.69
N SER A 117 11.84 18.92 -24.96
CA SER A 117 12.45 20.09 -25.60
C SER A 117 13.79 19.75 -26.28
N TYR A 118 14.60 18.88 -25.66
CA TYR A 118 15.84 18.39 -26.25
C TYR A 118 15.58 17.54 -27.49
N SER A 119 14.61 16.63 -27.45
CA SER A 119 14.23 15.81 -28.60
C SER A 119 13.81 16.69 -29.78
N ALA A 120 12.92 17.66 -29.55
CA ALA A 120 12.47 18.59 -30.59
C ALA A 120 13.60 19.44 -31.16
N ALA A 121 14.48 19.97 -30.30
CA ALA A 121 15.62 20.79 -30.72
C ALA A 121 16.71 19.99 -31.45
N ALA A 122 16.88 18.70 -31.12
CA ALA A 122 17.87 17.84 -31.74
C ALA A 122 17.48 17.38 -33.15
N GLN A 123 16.18 17.28 -33.49
CA GLN A 123 15.73 16.83 -34.81
C GLN A 123 16.41 17.55 -35.98
N PRO A 124 16.43 18.89 -36.07
CA PRO A 124 17.11 19.59 -37.17
C PRO A 124 18.64 19.51 -37.11
N LEU A 125 19.21 19.07 -35.98
CA LEU A 125 20.65 19.04 -35.73
C LEU A 125 21.25 17.62 -35.78
N LYS A 126 20.44 16.57 -36.00
CA LYS A 126 20.89 15.16 -35.94
C LYS A 126 22.14 14.89 -36.77
N THR A 127 22.22 15.41 -38.00
CA THR A 127 23.39 15.27 -38.86
C THR A 127 24.66 15.81 -38.21
N ARG A 128 24.59 16.95 -37.52
CA ARG A 128 25.73 17.51 -36.77
C ARG A 128 26.13 16.59 -35.61
N PHE A 129 25.17 16.04 -34.87
CA PHE A 129 25.51 15.08 -33.81
C PHE A 129 26.20 13.83 -34.35
N PHE A 130 25.83 13.35 -35.54
CA PHE A 130 26.49 12.21 -36.19
C PHE A 130 27.92 12.53 -36.62
N GLU A 131 28.21 13.75 -37.08
CA GLU A 131 29.58 14.21 -37.37
C GLU A 131 30.50 14.18 -36.14
N TYR A 132 29.93 14.23 -34.93
CA TYR A 132 30.65 14.10 -33.65
C TYR A 132 30.48 12.70 -33.03
N GLU A 133 30.30 11.68 -33.87
CA GLU A 133 30.30 10.26 -33.49
C GLU A 133 29.19 9.86 -32.50
N VAL A 134 28.09 10.62 -32.44
CA VAL A 134 26.87 10.13 -31.78
C VAL A 134 26.26 9.04 -32.65
N VAL A 135 26.08 7.86 -32.07
CA VAL A 135 25.53 6.69 -32.77
C VAL A 135 24.14 6.96 -33.34
N ALA A 136 23.84 6.37 -34.50
CA ALA A 136 22.64 6.70 -35.28
C ALA A 136 21.32 6.42 -34.53
N ASP A 137 21.29 5.39 -33.69
CA ASP A 137 20.13 4.97 -32.90
C ASP A 137 19.97 5.76 -31.59
N TYR A 138 20.91 6.66 -31.28
CA TYR A 138 20.93 7.37 -30.01
C TYR A 138 19.65 8.17 -29.74
N PHE A 139 19.18 8.92 -30.73
CA PHE A 139 17.99 9.76 -30.59
C PHE A 139 16.71 8.93 -30.58
N ASP A 140 16.67 7.81 -31.29
CA ASP A 140 15.52 6.90 -31.26
C ASP A 140 15.42 6.22 -29.89
N ASN A 141 16.55 5.79 -29.32
CA ASN A 141 16.62 5.27 -27.95
C ASN A 141 16.27 6.35 -26.91
N PHE A 142 16.64 7.61 -27.15
CA PHE A 142 16.25 8.73 -26.29
C PHE A 142 14.74 8.96 -26.31
N ASP A 143 14.13 9.02 -27.49
CA ASP A 143 12.68 9.17 -27.64
C ASP A 143 11.91 8.00 -27.02
N ALA A 144 12.37 6.77 -27.23
CA ALA A 144 11.80 5.57 -26.61
C ALA A 144 11.87 5.62 -25.06
N ASN A 145 12.98 6.11 -24.50
CA ASN A 145 13.11 6.28 -23.05
C ASN A 145 12.22 7.39 -22.50
N ILE A 146 12.00 8.47 -23.24
CA ILE A 146 11.04 9.52 -22.87
C ILE A 146 9.63 8.93 -22.79
N ASP A 147 9.21 8.20 -23.82
CA ASP A 147 7.88 7.60 -23.89
C ASP A 147 7.68 6.55 -22.78
N ALA A 148 8.69 5.71 -22.53
CA ALA A 148 8.65 4.74 -21.43
C ALA A 148 8.53 5.43 -20.07
N PHE A 149 9.28 6.51 -19.84
CA PHE A 149 9.24 7.26 -18.59
C PHE A 149 7.88 7.95 -18.37
N GLU A 150 7.29 8.51 -19.43
CA GLU A 150 5.94 9.09 -19.41
C GLU A 150 4.87 8.04 -19.08
N GLN A 151 4.92 6.88 -19.72
CA GLN A 151 4.02 5.76 -19.41
C GLN A 151 4.14 5.30 -17.96
N HIS A 152 5.35 5.28 -17.40
CA HIS A 152 5.56 4.94 -15.98
C HIS A 152 4.90 5.94 -15.04
N ILE A 153 4.96 7.25 -15.36
CA ILE A 153 4.32 8.29 -14.55
C ILE A 153 2.79 8.18 -14.64
N ALA A 154 2.23 7.96 -15.82
CA ALA A 154 0.79 7.79 -16.01
C ALA A 154 0.25 6.55 -15.27
N ARG A 155 0.94 5.40 -15.38
CA ARG A 155 0.58 4.17 -14.66
C ARG A 155 0.62 4.36 -13.15
N GLN A 156 1.53 5.20 -12.63
CA GLN A 156 1.58 5.48 -11.20
C GLN A 156 0.31 6.22 -10.74
N SER A 157 -0.13 7.26 -11.46
CA SER A 157 -1.34 8.00 -11.09
C SER A 157 -2.60 7.12 -11.19
N GLU A 158 -2.69 6.27 -12.21
CA GLU A 158 -3.77 5.29 -12.36
C GLU A 158 -3.78 4.27 -11.22
N GLY A 159 -2.60 3.73 -10.87
CA GLY A 159 -2.44 2.78 -9.76
C GLY A 159 -2.81 3.38 -8.40
N GLU A 160 -2.49 4.65 -8.17
CA GLU A 160 -2.92 5.39 -6.98
C GLU A 160 -4.45 5.53 -6.91
N GLY A 161 -5.08 5.91 -8.04
CA GLY A 161 -6.54 5.98 -8.16
C GLY A 161 -7.22 4.63 -7.92
N ALA A 162 -6.73 3.56 -8.55
CA ALA A 162 -7.23 2.20 -8.37
C ALA A 162 -7.12 1.73 -6.92
N ARG A 163 -6.02 2.06 -6.23
CA ARG A 163 -5.85 1.70 -4.81
C ARG A 163 -6.83 2.42 -3.89
N VAL A 164 -7.10 3.70 -4.16
CA VAL A 164 -8.12 4.47 -3.42
C VAL A 164 -9.50 3.87 -3.65
N ALA A 165 -9.86 3.60 -4.90
CA ALA A 165 -11.13 2.98 -5.26
C ALA A 165 -11.31 1.60 -4.60
N SER A 166 -10.28 0.73 -4.65
CA SER A 166 -10.34 -0.58 -4.00
C SER A 166 -10.46 -0.49 -2.48
N ASN A 167 -9.82 0.49 -1.84
CA ASN A 167 -10.00 0.70 -0.40
C ASN A 167 -11.42 1.14 -0.05
N ALA A 168 -11.97 2.09 -0.79
CA ALA A 168 -13.35 2.54 -0.61
C ALA A 168 -14.36 1.40 -0.85
N GLY A 169 -14.14 0.61 -1.90
CA GLY A 169 -14.96 -0.58 -2.19
C GLY A 169 -14.90 -1.63 -1.09
N ILE A 170 -13.72 -1.90 -0.50
CA ILE A 170 -13.58 -2.82 0.63
C ILE A 170 -14.32 -2.29 1.87
N GLU A 171 -14.21 -0.99 2.16
CA GLU A 171 -14.89 -0.38 3.31
C GLU A 171 -16.42 -0.46 3.17
N GLU A 172 -16.93 -0.17 1.97
CA GLU A 172 -18.37 -0.26 1.68
C GLU A 172 -18.88 -1.70 1.71
N ALA A 173 -18.16 -2.64 1.09
CA ALA A 173 -18.54 -4.05 1.13
C ALA A 173 -18.56 -4.60 2.56
N LEU A 174 -17.61 -4.18 3.42
CA LEU A 174 -17.59 -4.55 4.84
C LEU A 174 -18.76 -3.95 5.63
N ARG A 175 -19.17 -2.72 5.31
CA ARG A 175 -20.37 -2.11 5.91
C ARG A 175 -21.61 -2.95 5.60
N ILE A 176 -21.76 -3.38 4.34
CA ILE A 176 -22.89 -4.23 3.92
C ILE A 176 -22.80 -5.61 4.59
N VAL A 177 -21.61 -6.22 4.66
CA VAL A 177 -21.40 -7.47 5.41
C VAL A 177 -21.88 -7.34 6.85
N ASP A 178 -21.54 -6.24 7.53
CA ASP A 178 -21.95 -6.01 8.92
C ASP A 178 -23.46 -5.86 9.05
N GLU A 179 -24.11 -5.18 8.11
CA GLU A 179 -25.57 -4.99 8.06
C GLU A 179 -26.31 -6.30 7.84
N GLU A 180 -25.86 -7.12 6.90
CA GLU A 180 -26.49 -8.40 6.60
C GLU A 180 -26.24 -9.43 7.73
N VAL A 181 -25.07 -9.40 8.38
CA VAL A 181 -24.83 -10.19 9.59
C VAL A 181 -25.77 -9.78 10.72
N ALA A 182 -25.98 -8.47 10.94
CA ALA A 182 -26.92 -8.01 11.97
C ALA A 182 -28.38 -8.40 11.65
N ARG A 183 -28.77 -8.35 10.37
CA ARG A 183 -30.09 -8.83 9.91
C ARG A 183 -30.25 -10.33 10.16
N LEU A 184 -29.25 -11.12 9.79
CA LEU A 184 -29.26 -12.57 10.02
C LEU A 184 -29.25 -12.92 11.51
N ASP A 185 -28.60 -12.13 12.37
CA ASP A 185 -28.60 -12.33 13.83
C ASP A 185 -30.01 -12.27 14.43
N VAL A 186 -30.80 -11.27 14.04
CA VAL A 186 -32.20 -11.17 14.47
C VAL A 186 -33.02 -12.37 13.99
N ILE A 187 -32.83 -12.77 12.72
CA ILE A 187 -33.59 -13.88 12.13
C ILE A 187 -33.22 -15.21 12.78
N ALA A 188 -31.93 -15.50 12.93
CA ALA A 188 -31.43 -16.76 13.49
C ALA A 188 -31.87 -16.92 14.96
N ARG A 189 -31.75 -15.87 15.79
CA ARG A 189 -32.24 -15.90 17.18
C ARG A 189 -33.75 -16.19 17.26
N ASN A 190 -34.55 -15.64 16.35
CA ASN A 190 -35.98 -15.92 16.31
C ASN A 190 -36.27 -17.35 15.86
N LYS A 191 -35.59 -17.82 14.82
CA LYS A 191 -35.76 -19.17 14.24
C LYS A 191 -35.31 -20.27 15.20
N HIS A 192 -34.20 -20.06 15.90
CA HIS A 192 -33.56 -21.03 16.80
C HIS A 192 -33.94 -20.84 18.27
N ARG A 193 -34.95 -20.01 18.57
CA ARG A 193 -35.35 -19.66 19.96
C ARG A 193 -35.59 -20.87 20.86
N ASN A 194 -36.08 -21.97 20.29
CA ASN A 194 -36.40 -23.20 21.01
C ASN A 194 -35.34 -24.30 20.83
N ASP A 195 -34.21 -24.00 20.19
CA ASP A 195 -33.09 -24.91 19.97
C ASP A 195 -31.78 -24.29 20.50
N PRO A 196 -31.45 -24.54 21.79
CA PRO A 196 -30.27 -23.97 22.42
C PRO A 196 -28.94 -24.37 21.75
N ALA A 197 -28.89 -25.54 21.10
CA ALA A 197 -27.70 -26.01 20.42
C ALA A 197 -27.43 -25.18 19.15
N LYS A 198 -28.47 -24.96 18.32
CA LYS A 198 -28.36 -24.08 17.15
C LYS A 198 -28.06 -22.63 17.53
N LEU A 199 -28.63 -22.13 18.63
CA LEU A 199 -28.39 -20.77 19.09
C LEU A 199 -26.95 -20.57 19.57
N THR A 200 -26.37 -21.56 20.27
CA THR A 200 -24.95 -21.53 20.68
C THR A 200 -24.02 -21.55 19.45
N ALA A 201 -24.32 -22.38 18.46
CA ALA A 201 -23.57 -22.43 17.21
C ALA A 201 -23.65 -21.10 16.43
N TRP A 202 -24.83 -20.45 16.44
CA TRP A 202 -25.02 -19.13 15.85
C TRP A 202 -24.20 -18.05 16.55
N GLU A 203 -24.20 -18.01 17.89
CA GLU A 203 -23.43 -17.04 18.67
C GLU A 203 -21.92 -17.16 18.42
N SER A 204 -21.41 -18.39 18.28
CA SER A 204 -20.01 -18.63 17.93
C SER A 204 -19.65 -18.08 16.54
N ALA A 205 -20.56 -18.22 15.56
CA ALA A 205 -20.36 -17.76 14.19
C ALA A 205 -20.45 -16.23 14.05
N SER A 206 -21.40 -15.59 14.74
CA SER A 206 -21.72 -14.16 14.60
C SER A 206 -20.87 -13.23 15.47
N HIS A 207 -20.11 -13.76 16.44
CA HIS A 207 -19.29 -12.94 17.32
C HIS A 207 -17.95 -12.52 16.67
N VAL A 208 -17.59 -11.23 16.76
CA VAL A 208 -16.22 -10.78 16.46
C VAL A 208 -15.34 -11.02 17.69
N GLU A 209 -14.39 -11.94 17.60
CA GLU A 209 -13.48 -12.23 18.71
C GLU A 209 -12.68 -10.97 19.09
N ARG A 210 -12.84 -10.51 20.34
CA ARG A 210 -12.08 -9.37 20.86
C ARG A 210 -10.62 -9.82 21.08
N PRO A 211 -9.62 -9.06 20.62
CA PRO A 211 -8.23 -9.40 20.93
C PRO A 211 -8.03 -9.37 22.45
N ALA A 212 -7.39 -10.41 22.99
CA ALA A 212 -7.05 -10.49 24.40
C ALA A 212 -6.28 -9.22 24.82
N ARG A 213 -6.75 -8.53 25.87
CA ARG A 213 -6.03 -7.40 26.45
C ARG A 213 -4.67 -7.92 26.89
N ARG A 214 -3.60 -7.48 26.21
CA ARG A 214 -2.22 -7.75 26.61
C ARG A 214 -2.05 -7.26 28.04
N ARG A 215 -1.98 -8.21 29.00
CA ARG A 215 -1.65 -7.94 30.39
C ARG A 215 -0.29 -7.25 30.38
N GLN A 216 -0.25 -5.95 30.66
CA GLN A 216 0.99 -5.29 31.02
C GLN A 216 1.46 -5.95 32.32
N GLU A 217 2.31 -6.97 32.19
CA GLU A 217 3.22 -7.33 33.27
C GLU A 217 4.05 -6.08 33.56
N ARG A 218 3.71 -5.42 34.67
CA ARG A 218 4.62 -4.50 35.34
C ARG A 218 5.89 -5.30 35.60
N SER A 219 6.91 -5.08 34.79
CA SER A 219 8.27 -5.49 35.10
C SER A 219 8.66 -4.77 36.39
N ASN A 220 8.47 -5.46 37.52
CA ASN A 220 9.11 -5.12 38.78
C ASN A 220 10.61 -5.41 38.59
N GLY A 221 11.28 -4.49 37.90
CA GLY A 221 12.71 -4.47 37.67
C GLY A 221 13.41 -4.18 38.99
N LYS A 222 13.77 -5.28 39.66
CA LYS A 222 14.86 -5.40 40.62
C LYS A 222 15.99 -4.39 40.32
N ARG A 223 16.16 -3.40 41.20
CA ARG A 223 17.41 -2.65 41.37
C ARG A 223 17.96 -2.96 42.75
N GLU A 224 18.63 -4.11 42.87
CA GLU A 224 19.71 -4.27 43.84
C GLU A 224 20.89 -3.45 43.29
N GLY A 225 21.11 -2.28 43.89
CA GLY A 225 22.28 -1.45 43.68
C GLY A 225 23.10 -1.48 44.96
N ASP A 226 24.17 -2.27 44.91
CA ASP A 226 25.24 -2.41 45.89
C ASP A 226 26.15 -1.15 45.92
N GLY A 227 26.58 -0.76 47.13
CA GLY A 227 27.84 -0.04 47.37
C GLY A 227 27.81 1.46 47.72
N GLY A 228 28.03 1.82 48.99
CA GLY A 228 28.47 3.17 49.37
C GLY A 228 28.45 3.51 50.88
N LYS A 229 29.61 3.39 51.55
CA LYS A 229 29.93 3.58 52.99
C LYS A 229 29.82 5.03 53.55
N GLY A 230 29.68 5.09 54.89
CA GLY A 230 30.18 6.14 55.83
C GLY A 230 29.06 7.00 56.42
N ASP A 231 28.91 7.32 57.71
CA ASP A 231 29.67 7.18 58.97
C ASP A 231 28.60 7.24 60.11
N GLY A 232 28.65 6.54 61.25
CA GLY A 232 29.56 6.74 62.37
C GLY A 232 28.94 7.59 63.51
N ASN A 233 28.23 6.98 64.47
CA ASN A 233 28.01 7.36 65.90
C ASN A 233 26.86 6.49 66.48
N THR A 234 26.82 5.85 67.66
CA THR A 234 27.52 5.93 68.95
C THR A 234 27.19 4.65 69.76
N PRO A 235 28.11 4.06 70.57
CA PRO A 235 27.81 3.01 71.58
C PRO A 235 27.86 3.57 73.03
N PRO A 236 27.65 2.81 74.13
CA PRO A 236 26.79 1.63 74.36
C PRO A 236 26.00 1.67 75.72
N SER A 237 25.14 0.65 75.90
CA SER A 237 24.84 -0.12 77.13
C SER A 237 24.56 0.57 78.48
N HIS A 238 23.34 0.35 79.00
CA HIS A 238 23.08 0.15 80.45
C HIS A 238 22.06 -0.98 80.68
N THR A 239 22.48 -1.95 81.50
CA THR A 239 21.74 -3.06 82.14
C THR A 239 20.72 -2.53 83.18
N PRO A 240 19.71 -3.32 83.60
CA PRO A 240 19.77 -3.94 84.94
C PRO A 240 19.18 -5.38 85.01
N THR A 241 19.85 -6.33 85.65
CA THR A 241 19.58 -6.85 87.02
C THR A 241 18.46 -7.90 87.10
N GLN A 242 18.80 -9.19 87.20
CA GLN A 242 19.04 -9.95 88.45
C GLN A 242 19.79 -11.25 88.13
#